data_AF-A0A399T7V0-F1
#
_entry.id   AF-A0A399T7V0-F1
#
_cell.length_a   1.000
_cell.length_b   1.000
_cell.length_c   1.000
_cell.angle_alpha   90.00
_cell.angle_beta   90.00
_cell.angle_gamma   90.00
#
_symmetry.space_group_name_H-M   'P 1'
#
loop_
_entity.id
_entity.type
_entity.pdbx_description
1 polymer ?
#
loop_
_entity_poly.entity_id
_entity_poly.type
_entity_poly.pdbx_seq_one_letter_code
_entity_poly.pdbx_strand_id
1 'polypeptide(L)'
;DGSLGVGAMRALAFACHAAARDAVSPEATAVARAVGQAAAVAHMAGHSREIPRYTRKALTGEALVAELEWQREHVPAGFAAYVFG
;
A
#
# COMPACT_ATOMS: atom_id res chain seq x y z
N ASP A 1 -1.22 3.18 -15.37
CA ASP A 1 -1.97 2.32 -16.30
C ASP A 1 -1.76 0.82 -16.06
N GLY A 2 -0.96 0.39 -15.07
CA GLY A 2 -0.75 -1.04 -14.78
C GLY A 2 0.16 -1.76 -15.79
N SER A 3 0.95 -1.01 -16.56
CA SER A 3 1.80 -1.55 -17.63
C SER A 3 3.08 -2.27 -17.16
N LEU A 4 3.47 -2.11 -15.89
CA LEU A 4 4.68 -2.73 -15.36
C LEU A 4 4.49 -4.22 -15.08
N GLY A 5 5.44 -5.02 -15.56
CA GLY A 5 5.48 -6.46 -15.28
C GLY A 5 5.79 -6.77 -13.81
N VAL A 6 5.42 -7.98 -13.37
CA VAL A 6 5.58 -8.47 -12.00
C VAL A 6 7.00 -8.29 -11.45
N GLY A 7 8.03 -8.56 -12.26
CA GLY A 7 9.43 -8.42 -11.86
C GLY A 7 9.81 -6.98 -11.50
N ALA A 8 9.38 -6.01 -12.29
CA ALA A 8 9.62 -4.59 -12.04
C ALA A 8 8.87 -4.12 -10.77
N MET A 9 7.62 -4.53 -10.60
CA MET A 9 6.83 -4.19 -9.41
C MET A 9 7.43 -4.80 -8.14
N ARG A 10 7.96 -6.02 -8.21
CA ARG A 10 8.68 -6.64 -7.09
C ARG A 10 9.95 -5.88 -6.72
N ALA A 11 10.70 -5.38 -7.71
CA ALA A 11 11.86 -4.52 -7.46
C ALA A 11 11.46 -3.22 -6.75
N LEU A 12 10.35 -2.59 -7.16
CA LEU A 12 9.80 -1.41 -6.49
C LEU A 12 9.38 -1.70 -5.04
N ALA A 13 8.75 -2.85 -4.78
CA ALA A 13 8.41 -3.26 -3.41
C ALA A 13 9.67 -3.40 -2.53
N PHE A 14 10.77 -3.97 -3.07
CA PHE A 14 12.04 -4.01 -2.35
C PHE A 14 12.67 -2.63 -2.14
N ALA A 15 12.57 -1.74 -3.13
CA ALA A 15 13.02 -0.36 -2.98
C ALA A 15 12.23 0.38 -1.88
N CYS A 16 10.92 0.12 -1.74
CA CYS A 16 10.11 0.65 -0.64
C CYS A 16 10.58 0.13 0.72
N HIS A 17 10.99 -1.14 0.81
CA HIS A 17 11.60 -1.67 2.03
C HIS A 17 12.95 -1.04 2.35
N ALA A 18 13.79 -0.76 1.35
CA ALA A 18 15.03 -0.01 1.55
C ALA A 18 14.74 1.40 2.04
N ALA A 19 13.86 2.14 1.37
CA ALA A 19 13.42 3.47 1.79
C ALA A 19 12.86 3.49 3.21
N ALA A 20 12.10 2.46 3.61
CA ALA A 20 11.60 2.33 4.97
C ALA A 20 12.69 2.07 6.03
N ARG A 21 13.86 1.53 5.65
CA ARG A 21 15.02 1.38 6.55
C ARG A 21 15.83 2.67 6.65
N ASP A 22 15.91 3.41 5.56
CA ASP A 22 16.67 4.66 5.46
C ASP A 22 15.89 5.89 5.97
N ALA A 23 14.58 5.75 6.15
CA ALA A 23 13.70 6.81 6.63
C ALA A 23 14.07 7.26 8.05
N VAL A 24 14.11 8.58 8.24
CA VAL A 24 14.51 9.20 9.52
C VAL A 24 13.34 9.36 10.49
N SER A 25 12.09 9.39 10.00
CA SER A 25 10.90 9.49 10.83
C SER A 25 10.05 8.22 10.83
N PRO A 26 9.33 7.95 11.95
CA PRO A 26 8.35 6.86 12.01
C PRO A 26 7.25 6.98 10.94
N GLU A 27 6.82 8.19 10.63
CA GLU A 27 5.78 8.47 9.64
C GLU A 27 6.27 8.12 8.23
N ALA A 28 7.47 8.56 7.85
CA ALA A 28 8.07 8.22 6.57
C ALA A 28 8.32 6.72 6.43
N THR A 29 8.73 6.07 7.52
CA THR A 29 8.87 4.60 7.58
C THR A 29 7.52 3.91 7.32
N ALA A 30 6.46 4.37 7.97
CA ALA A 30 5.13 3.78 7.83
C ALA A 30 4.56 4.00 6.41
N VAL A 31 4.73 5.20 5.85
CA VAL A 31 4.33 5.51 4.46
C VAL A 31 5.09 4.62 3.47
N ALA A 32 6.42 4.53 3.57
CA ALA A 32 7.21 3.68 2.68
C ALA A 32 6.78 2.21 2.75
N ARG A 33 6.43 1.70 3.95
CA ARG A 33 5.89 0.35 4.09
C ARG A 33 4.50 0.20 3.47
N ALA A 34 3.60 1.19 3.62
CA ALA A 34 2.28 1.16 3.00
C ALA A 34 2.37 1.12 1.46
N VAL A 35 3.23 1.96 0.87
CA VAL A 35 3.49 1.97 -0.58
C VAL A 35 4.09 0.64 -1.04
N GLY A 36 4.99 0.05 -0.25
CA GLY A 36 5.55 -1.28 -0.54
C GLY A 36 4.49 -2.38 -0.62
N GLN A 37 3.48 -2.36 0.26
CA GLN A 37 2.34 -3.29 0.20
C GLN A 37 1.55 -3.10 -1.10
N ALA A 38 1.29 -1.85 -1.51
CA ALA A 38 0.59 -1.56 -2.76
C ALA A 38 1.36 -2.08 -3.98
N ALA A 39 2.68 -1.85 -4.05
CA ALA A 39 3.52 -2.37 -5.13
C ALA A 39 3.54 -3.91 -5.17
N ALA A 40 3.54 -4.56 -4.00
CA ALA A 40 3.60 -6.01 -3.89
C ALA A 40 2.32 -6.74 -4.37
N VAL A 41 1.18 -6.04 -4.52
CA VAL A 41 -0.07 -6.62 -5.06
C VAL A 41 0.15 -7.25 -6.43
N ALA A 42 0.98 -6.64 -7.28
CA ALA A 42 1.27 -7.14 -8.61
C ALA A 42 1.94 -8.53 -8.61
N HIS A 43 2.66 -8.89 -7.55
CA HIS A 43 3.26 -10.22 -7.39
C HIS A 43 2.35 -11.18 -6.60
N MET A 44 1.65 -10.67 -5.57
CA MET A 44 0.74 -11.46 -4.75
C MET A 44 -0.44 -10.60 -4.30
N ALA A 45 -1.64 -10.97 -4.74
CA ALA A 45 -2.88 -10.26 -4.43
C ALA A 45 -3.17 -10.13 -2.92
N GLY A 46 -2.64 -11.04 -2.09
CA GLY A 46 -2.79 -11.00 -0.63
C GLY A 46 -2.25 -9.74 0.04
N HIS A 47 -1.27 -9.06 -0.56
CA HIS A 47 -0.77 -7.78 -0.06
C HIS A 47 -1.81 -6.66 -0.08
N SER A 48 -2.88 -6.80 -0.87
CA SER A 48 -3.95 -5.80 -0.93
C SER A 48 -4.64 -5.59 0.41
N ARG A 49 -4.77 -6.62 1.25
CA ARG A 49 -5.32 -6.54 2.62
C ARG A 49 -4.43 -5.74 3.57
N GLU A 50 -3.14 -5.73 3.29
CA GLU A 50 -2.17 -5.00 4.08
C GLU A 50 -2.18 -3.50 3.77
N ILE A 51 -2.68 -3.08 2.60
CA ILE A 51 -2.76 -1.66 2.22
C ILE A 51 -3.57 -0.86 3.26
N PRO A 52 -4.87 -1.13 3.50
CA PRO A 52 -5.64 -0.37 4.48
C PRO A 52 -5.12 -0.56 5.91
N ARG A 53 -4.48 -1.70 6.23
CA ARG A 53 -3.86 -1.95 7.54
C ARG A 53 -2.63 -1.08 7.76
N TYR A 54 -1.79 -0.91 6.74
CA TYR A 54 -0.59 -0.07 6.82
C TYR A 54 -0.91 1.42 6.64
N THR A 55 -1.93 1.79 5.87
CA THR A 55 -2.43 3.17 5.82
C THR A 55 -2.82 3.66 7.23
N ARG A 56 -3.50 2.85 8.04
CA ARG A 56 -3.82 3.19 9.44
C ARG A 56 -2.61 3.33 10.36
N LYS A 57 -1.45 2.79 9.98
CA LYS A 57 -0.18 2.98 10.70
C LYS A 57 0.57 4.22 10.22
N ALA A 58 0.31 4.65 8.98
CA ALA A 58 1.02 5.74 8.33
C ALA A 58 0.33 7.09 8.52
N LEU A 59 -1.00 7.10 8.60
CA LEU A 59 -1.82 8.31 8.61
C LEU A 59 -2.75 8.34 9.83
N THR A 60 -3.14 9.55 10.21
CA THR A 60 -4.16 9.82 11.25
C THR A 60 -5.06 10.97 10.80
N GLY A 61 -6.16 11.20 11.53
CA GLY A 61 -7.07 12.33 11.27
C GLY A 61 -7.73 12.29 9.88
N GLU A 62 -7.95 13.47 9.31
CA GLU A 62 -8.61 13.64 8.00
C GLU A 62 -7.85 12.95 6.86
N ALA A 63 -6.51 12.97 6.89
CA ALA A 63 -5.70 12.30 5.87
C ALA A 63 -5.92 10.79 5.84
N LEU A 64 -6.11 10.15 7.01
CA LEU A 64 -6.44 8.74 7.08
C LEU A 64 -7.83 8.45 6.50
N VAL A 65 -8.82 9.29 6.82
CA VAL A 65 -10.20 9.12 6.33
C VAL A 65 -10.22 9.23 4.82
N ALA A 66 -9.66 10.32 4.27
CA ALA A 66 -9.63 10.59 2.84
C ALA A 66 -8.94 9.46 2.05
N GLU A 67 -7.79 8.97 2.53
CA GLU A 67 -7.06 7.90 1.86
C GLU A 67 -7.85 6.57 1.89
N LEU A 68 -8.48 6.21 3.01
CA LEU A 68 -9.26 4.98 3.09
C LEU A 68 -10.55 5.04 2.27
N GLU A 69 -11.18 6.21 2.14
CA GLU A 69 -12.32 6.42 1.25
C GLU A 69 -11.91 6.29 -0.20
N TRP A 70 -10.83 6.98 -0.61
CA TRP A 70 -10.27 6.87 -1.95
C TRP A 70 -9.94 5.42 -2.31
N GLN A 71 -9.30 4.66 -1.40
CA GLN A 71 -9.01 3.25 -1.64
C GLN A 71 -10.28 2.41 -1.84
N ARG A 72 -11.36 2.65 -1.09
CA ARG A 72 -12.63 1.90 -1.27
C ARG A 72 -13.27 2.18 -2.62
N GLU A 73 -13.20 3.42 -3.09
CA GLU A 73 -13.73 3.82 -4.40
C GLU A 73 -12.94 3.23 -5.57
N HIS A 74 -11.64 2.97 -5.37
CA HIS A 74 -10.73 2.52 -6.43
C HIS A 74 -10.43 1.02 -6.41
N VAL A 75 -10.85 0.30 -5.37
CA VAL A 75 -10.80 -1.16 -5.36
C VAL A 75 -11.98 -1.72 -6.16
N PRO A 76 -11.75 -2.67 -7.09
CA PRO A 76 -12.84 -3.31 -7.83
C PRO A 76 -13.91 -3.86 -6.87
N ALA A 77 -15.20 -3.62 -7.17
CA ALA A 77 -16.29 -3.95 -6.25
C ALA A 77 -16.29 -5.41 -5.77
N GLY A 78 -15.99 -6.37 -6.65
CA GLY A 78 -15.88 -7.79 -6.30
C GLY A 78 -14.68 -8.15 -5.42
N PHE A 79 -13.72 -7.25 -5.28
CA PHE A 79 -12.51 -7.42 -4.47
C PHE A 79 -12.55 -6.60 -3.17
N ALA A 80 -13.47 -5.65 -3.04
CA ALA A 80 -13.59 -4.77 -1.88
C ALA A 80 -13.78 -5.55 -0.57
N ALA A 81 -14.63 -6.59 -0.57
CA ALA A 81 -14.84 -7.44 0.59
C ALA A 81 -13.57 -8.21 1.00
N TYR A 82 -12.72 -8.60 0.04
CA TYR A 82 -11.45 -9.25 0.35
C TYR A 82 -10.44 -8.28 0.99
N VAL A 83 -10.37 -7.06 0.47
CA VAL A 83 -9.41 -6.02 0.89
C VAL A 83 -9.78 -5.39 2.24
N PHE A 84 -11.06 -5.11 2.45
CA PHE A 84 -11.56 -4.33 3.60
C PHE A 84 -12.34 -5.13 4.63
N GLY A 85 -12.64 -6.41 4.36
CA GLY A 85 -13.33 -7.33 5.27
C GLY A 85 -12.44 -8.01 6.29
#